data_AF-V5RK90-F1
#
_entry.id   AF-V5RK90-F1
#
_cell.length_a   1.000
_cell.length_b   1.000
_cell.length_c   1.000
_cell.angle_alpha   90.00
_cell.angle_beta   90.00
_cell.angle_gamma   90.00
#
_symmetry.space_group_name_H-M   'P 1'
#
loop_
_entity.id
_entity.type
_entity.pdbx_description
1 polymer ?
#
loop_
_entity_poly.entity_id
_entity_poly.type
_entity_poly.pdbx_seq_one_letter_code
_entity_poly.pdbx_strand_id
1 'polypeptide(L)'
;MKKILFLFSAFYMSCFTMTQTIACSTKNKYPNIDISTPSDLDKNIADLLTKFKNEVGSIIKKSLDSAQSKLFEYESNAQKNDILRSDTLNEISRNKITDEQKPLLIKDLKNKINYKDMSNEIESLKNRSEYDLFLNGINDIISPISIDYESFEIKMPKKFTELKIINVVFDYTIEINYFNNWHTRDNFKFTNKFNYSLTDSKDLVEWWENIVNNLVKEVWNQTDLTFITPEKLGITTDDKFISKNRNLFPNYINNEVFAKEVTQYFDKKLDSKNKIKSSFKNFKNIYSDVEWTKELNANSASTYDYKDGKTGQKTYDFIFRDTSSKIDKVIGNSNYSFEEGIYNYINSESEKWLINYKKDLDVQINKLSLNINKTNSINKLGYIYLKGLQISFDDYTQELPTIKLFSSYSINKNENIYVNNKKIENSDLLRSIYNNVLSGVKSFKNTFGIRKSKFSYPLSAFTGSNPSLNKNIWDIAVNEIGFTDGKLFWWLYEEINNVLSLTHSLLKEQYNYLLKNGNQDNYKWNFGRKTYFTYGYRNTTDKKGFFLEAFVANPSLEGVPGGLAAGEKAVEIDYKLDFLNLIFNSYDGWRWQPAGSNVIQRNGTRIFERVT
;
A
#
# COMPACT_ATOMS: atom_id res chain seq x y z
N MET A 1 -29.15 62.23 -11.60
CA MET A 1 -28.73 61.01 -10.86
C MET A 1 -29.42 59.72 -11.34
N LYS A 2 -30.71 59.72 -11.73
CA LYS A 2 -31.40 58.49 -12.20
C LYS A 2 -30.82 57.85 -13.48
N LYS A 3 -30.26 58.64 -14.40
CA LYS A 3 -29.64 58.13 -15.65
C LYS A 3 -28.28 57.44 -15.43
N ILE A 4 -27.53 57.83 -14.39
CA ILE A 4 -26.25 57.19 -14.03
C ILE A 4 -26.51 55.86 -13.33
N LEU A 5 -27.53 55.80 -12.45
CA LEU A 5 -27.95 54.54 -11.81
C LEU A 5 -28.42 53.50 -12.84
N PHE A 6 -29.09 53.92 -13.91
CA PHE A 6 -29.52 53.02 -14.99
C PHE A 6 -28.33 52.49 -15.82
N LEU A 7 -27.30 53.32 -16.02
CA LEU A 7 -26.05 52.91 -16.67
C LEU A 7 -25.24 51.95 -15.79
N PHE A 8 -25.19 52.17 -14.46
CA PHE A 8 -24.54 51.23 -13.54
C PHE A 8 -25.30 49.91 -13.39
N SER A 9 -26.64 49.92 -13.39
CA SER A 9 -27.44 48.68 -13.37
C SER A 9 -27.34 47.89 -14.68
N ALA A 10 -27.27 48.58 -15.83
CA ALA A 10 -27.02 47.93 -17.12
C ALA A 10 -25.60 47.33 -17.19
N PHE A 11 -24.59 48.02 -16.65
CA PHE A 11 -23.22 47.51 -16.56
C PHE A 11 -23.11 46.29 -15.62
N TYR A 12 -23.83 46.30 -14.49
CA TYR A 12 -23.87 45.17 -13.55
C TYR A 12 -24.54 43.92 -14.16
N MET A 13 -25.63 44.08 -14.92
CA MET A 13 -26.28 42.96 -15.62
C MET A 13 -25.42 42.40 -16.76
N SER A 14 -24.76 43.26 -17.56
CA SER A 14 -23.89 42.78 -18.64
C SER A 14 -22.62 42.09 -18.12
N CYS A 15 -22.04 42.56 -17.00
CA CYS A 15 -20.92 41.90 -16.34
C CYS A 15 -21.32 40.56 -15.74
N PHE A 16 -22.53 40.42 -15.18
CA PHE A 16 -23.00 39.14 -14.61
C PHE A 16 -23.21 38.07 -15.70
N THR A 17 -23.72 38.45 -16.87
CA THR A 17 -23.83 37.55 -18.02
C THR A 17 -22.48 37.21 -18.64
N MET A 18 -21.52 38.16 -18.72
CA MET A 18 -20.17 37.85 -19.22
C MET A 18 -19.37 36.99 -18.24
N THR A 19 -19.50 37.15 -16.92
CA THR A 19 -18.84 36.26 -15.95
C THR A 19 -19.44 34.86 -15.95
N GLN A 20 -20.76 34.70 -16.18
CA GLN A 20 -21.32 33.36 -16.39
C GLN A 20 -20.91 32.76 -17.74
N THR A 21 -20.78 33.57 -18.80
CA THR A 21 -20.36 33.05 -20.11
C THR A 21 -18.88 32.67 -20.11
N ILE A 22 -18.00 33.44 -19.45
CA ILE A 22 -16.56 33.12 -19.34
C ILE A 22 -16.29 32.01 -18.31
N ALA A 23 -17.10 31.88 -17.25
CA ALA A 23 -17.04 30.73 -16.34
C ALA A 23 -17.64 29.44 -16.94
N CYS A 24 -18.49 29.54 -17.97
CA CYS A 24 -19.04 28.39 -18.69
C CYS A 24 -18.38 28.09 -20.05
N SER A 25 -17.60 28.99 -20.65
CA SER A 25 -16.99 28.77 -21.98
C SER A 25 -15.52 28.33 -21.97
N THR A 26 -14.90 28.12 -20.80
CA THR A 26 -13.61 27.40 -20.68
C THR A 26 -13.77 25.97 -20.16
N LYS A 27 -15.00 25.40 -20.20
CA LYS A 27 -15.20 23.95 -20.22
C LYS A 27 -14.69 23.38 -21.54
N ASN A 28 -13.38 23.27 -21.64
CA ASN A 28 -12.75 22.24 -22.45
C ASN A 28 -13.32 20.90 -21.98
N LYS A 29 -14.20 20.34 -22.81
CA LYS A 29 -14.50 18.91 -22.99
C LYS A 29 -13.97 18.02 -21.87
N TYR A 30 -14.67 18.00 -20.73
CA TYR A 30 -14.72 16.78 -19.94
C TYR A 30 -15.51 15.77 -20.78
N PRO A 31 -14.99 14.56 -21.04
CA PRO A 31 -15.86 13.48 -21.51
C PRO A 31 -16.96 13.32 -20.45
N ASN A 32 -18.21 13.12 -20.86
CA ASN A 32 -19.35 12.87 -19.98
C ASN A 32 -18.96 11.85 -18.89
N ILE A 33 -18.64 12.34 -17.68
CA ILE A 33 -18.57 11.51 -16.50
C ILE A 33 -20.01 11.41 -16.03
N ASP A 34 -20.63 10.32 -16.46
CA ASP A 34 -21.86 9.76 -15.94
C ASP A 34 -21.79 9.77 -14.41
N ILE A 35 -22.52 10.70 -13.79
CA ILE A 35 -22.47 10.97 -12.33
C ILE A 35 -22.99 9.71 -11.64
N SER A 36 -22.04 8.95 -11.11
CA SER A 36 -22.27 7.81 -10.24
C SER A 36 -22.94 8.28 -8.95
N THR A 37 -23.72 7.38 -8.36
CA THR A 37 -24.43 7.57 -7.08
C THR A 37 -23.51 8.10 -5.97
N PRO A 38 -24.05 8.79 -4.93
CA PRO A 38 -23.25 9.37 -3.84
C PRO A 38 -22.23 8.42 -3.18
N SER A 39 -22.55 7.11 -3.15
CA SER A 39 -21.70 6.01 -2.65
C SER A 39 -20.34 5.89 -3.38
N ASP A 40 -20.32 6.16 -4.69
CA ASP A 40 -19.15 5.94 -5.55
C ASP A 40 -18.18 7.12 -5.51
N LEU A 41 -18.73 8.32 -5.33
CA LEU A 41 -17.93 9.49 -5.01
C LEU A 41 -17.23 9.27 -3.67
N ASP A 42 -17.94 8.80 -2.64
CA ASP A 42 -17.41 8.59 -1.30
C ASP A 42 -16.31 7.52 -1.21
N LYS A 43 -16.43 6.41 -1.95
CA LYS A 43 -15.37 5.37 -2.02
C LYS A 43 -14.14 5.82 -2.80
N ASN A 44 -14.34 6.47 -3.95
CA ASN A 44 -13.23 7.03 -4.73
C ASN A 44 -12.51 8.14 -3.93
N ILE A 45 -13.27 8.92 -3.17
CA ILE A 45 -12.75 9.92 -2.24
C ILE A 45 -11.94 9.27 -1.11
N ALA A 46 -12.42 8.19 -0.49
CA ALA A 46 -11.71 7.51 0.60
C ALA A 46 -10.37 6.89 0.14
N ASP A 47 -10.35 6.31 -1.06
CA ASP A 47 -9.14 5.76 -1.66
C ASP A 47 -8.15 6.87 -2.05
N LEU A 48 -8.64 7.96 -2.64
CA LEU A 48 -7.83 9.15 -2.95
C LEU A 48 -7.27 9.80 -1.68
N LEU A 49 -8.08 9.88 -0.61
CA LEU A 49 -7.64 10.39 0.69
C LEU A 49 -6.58 9.50 1.32
N THR A 50 -6.72 8.17 1.19
CA THR A 50 -5.72 7.21 1.65
C THR A 50 -4.41 7.37 0.86
N LYS A 51 -4.51 7.49 -0.47
CA LYS A 51 -3.36 7.79 -1.33
C LYS A 51 -2.68 9.10 -0.92
N PHE A 52 -3.45 10.16 -0.71
CA PHE A 52 -2.95 11.46 -0.24
C PHE A 52 -2.23 11.35 1.11
N LYS A 53 -2.85 10.71 2.11
CA LYS A 53 -2.24 10.48 3.44
C LYS A 53 -0.92 9.72 3.34
N ASN A 54 -0.85 8.71 2.47
CA ASN A 54 0.36 7.93 2.23
C ASN A 54 1.47 8.77 1.55
N GLU A 55 1.12 9.57 0.55
CA GLU A 55 2.09 10.46 -0.11
C GLU A 55 2.64 11.52 0.85
N VAL A 56 1.78 12.16 1.64
CA VAL A 56 2.20 13.10 2.67
C VAL A 56 3.09 12.44 3.72
N GLY A 57 2.70 11.25 4.20
CA GLY A 57 3.51 10.48 5.14
C GLY A 57 4.89 10.13 4.56
N SER A 58 4.97 9.80 3.27
CA SER A 58 6.24 9.54 2.58
C SER A 58 7.11 10.81 2.49
N ILE A 59 6.53 11.96 2.18
CA ILE A 59 7.25 13.25 2.13
C ILE A 59 7.82 13.60 3.51
N ILE A 60 6.99 13.51 4.56
CA ILE A 60 7.43 13.78 5.94
C ILE A 60 8.58 12.85 6.31
N LYS A 61 8.39 11.53 6.13
CA LYS A 61 9.40 10.51 6.45
C LYS A 61 10.72 10.76 5.73
N LYS A 62 10.66 11.04 4.41
CA LYS A 62 11.84 11.37 3.60
C LYS A 62 12.58 12.59 4.13
N SER A 63 11.86 13.65 4.52
CA SER A 63 12.48 14.86 5.05
C SER A 63 13.15 14.62 6.40
N LEU A 64 12.46 13.94 7.33
CA LEU A 64 13.02 13.57 8.63
C LEU A 64 14.25 12.66 8.49
N ASP A 65 14.20 11.67 7.59
CA ASP A 65 15.33 10.80 7.28
C ASP A 65 16.55 11.58 6.76
N SER A 66 16.32 12.59 5.90
CA SER A 66 17.39 13.43 5.35
C SER A 66 18.02 14.37 6.39
N ALA A 67 17.31 14.63 7.48
CA ALA A 67 17.73 15.50 8.56
C ALA A 67 18.52 14.77 9.66
N GLN A 68 18.45 13.43 9.74
CA GLN A 68 19.01 12.66 10.86
C GLN A 68 20.50 12.92 11.12
N SER A 69 21.32 13.11 10.08
CA SER A 69 22.74 13.41 10.22
C SER A 69 22.98 14.75 10.94
N LYS A 70 22.07 15.71 10.80
CA LYS A 70 22.14 17.05 11.43
C LYS A 70 21.69 17.06 12.89
N LEU A 71 21.14 15.96 13.40
CA LEU A 71 20.64 15.87 14.78
C LEU A 71 21.75 15.61 15.80
N PHE A 72 22.98 15.36 15.35
CA PHE A 72 24.16 15.29 16.21
C PHE A 72 25.13 16.37 15.74
N GLU A 73 25.23 17.47 16.48
CA GLU A 73 25.86 18.71 16.03
C GLU A 73 27.10 19.06 16.87
N TYR A 74 28.10 19.60 16.19
CA TYR A 74 29.30 20.15 16.81
C TYR A 74 29.02 21.54 17.41
N GLU A 75 29.53 21.83 18.60
CA GLU A 75 29.19 23.03 19.37
C GLU A 75 29.39 24.35 18.60
N SER A 76 30.41 24.45 17.75
CA SER A 76 30.64 25.66 16.96
C SER A 76 29.56 25.92 15.90
N ASN A 77 28.93 24.87 15.36
CA ASN A 77 27.86 24.99 14.38
C ASN A 77 26.54 25.41 15.03
N ALA A 78 26.31 24.95 16.26
CA ALA A 78 25.12 25.25 17.04
C ALA A 78 24.99 26.73 17.45
N GLN A 79 26.06 27.53 17.34
CA GLN A 79 26.04 28.97 17.64
C GLN A 79 25.02 29.77 16.80
N LYS A 80 24.56 29.20 15.69
CA LYS A 80 23.53 29.78 14.82
C LYS A 80 22.09 29.48 15.28
N ASN A 81 21.92 28.54 16.22
CA ASN A 81 20.63 28.17 16.79
C ASN A 81 20.26 29.19 17.89
N ASP A 82 18.95 29.34 18.15
CA ASP A 82 18.46 30.25 19.18
C ASP A 82 18.44 29.58 20.57
N ILE A 83 17.88 28.37 20.67
CA ILE A 83 17.77 27.56 21.90
C ILE A 83 18.76 26.41 21.92
N LEU A 84 18.95 25.72 20.79
CA LEU A 84 19.76 24.49 20.68
C LEU A 84 21.27 24.76 20.66
N ARG A 85 21.78 25.53 21.63
CA ARG A 85 23.20 25.88 21.84
C ARG A 85 23.56 25.78 23.32
N SER A 86 24.83 25.51 23.62
CA SER A 86 25.22 25.05 24.95
C SER A 86 24.97 26.06 26.07
N ASP A 87 25.27 27.33 25.85
CA ASP A 87 25.07 28.42 26.80
C ASP A 87 23.59 28.49 27.22
N THR A 88 22.68 28.51 26.25
CA THR A 88 21.24 28.57 26.50
C THR A 88 20.71 27.28 27.13
N LEU A 89 21.17 26.11 26.68
CA LEU A 89 20.74 24.82 27.25
C LEU A 89 21.20 24.63 28.70
N ASN A 90 22.35 25.19 29.08
CA ASN A 90 22.85 25.15 30.46
C ASN A 90 22.05 26.06 31.40
N GLU A 91 21.45 27.13 30.88
CA GLU A 91 20.63 28.07 31.65
C GLU A 91 19.19 27.55 31.89
N ILE A 92 18.72 26.61 31.06
CA ILE A 92 17.38 26.01 31.20
C ILE A 92 17.34 25.11 32.43
N SER A 93 16.93 25.68 33.56
CA SER A 93 16.79 24.95 34.81
C SER A 93 15.61 23.96 34.76
N ARG A 94 15.83 22.74 35.28
CA ARG A 94 14.78 21.71 35.51
C ARG A 94 13.98 21.29 34.27
N ASN A 95 14.57 21.34 33.07
CA ASN A 95 13.89 20.96 31.82
C ASN A 95 12.60 21.76 31.57
N LYS A 96 12.55 23.04 31.98
CA LYS A 96 11.39 23.90 31.74
C LYS A 96 11.72 25.03 30.78
N ILE A 97 11.05 25.03 29.63
CA ILE A 97 11.11 26.09 28.63
C ILE A 97 10.11 27.19 28.97
N THR A 98 10.55 28.45 28.91
CA THR A 98 9.68 29.63 29.09
C THR A 98 8.86 29.94 27.83
N ASP A 99 7.77 30.70 27.97
CA ASP A 99 6.92 31.07 26.82
C ASP A 99 7.68 31.86 25.74
N GLU A 100 8.70 32.63 26.11
CA GLU A 100 9.58 33.35 25.17
C GLU A 100 10.51 32.41 24.40
N GLN A 101 10.93 31.30 25.03
CA GLN A 101 11.81 30.29 24.43
C GLN A 101 11.05 29.31 23.53
N LYS A 102 9.75 29.09 23.76
CA LYS A 102 8.89 28.20 22.95
C LYS A 102 8.95 28.49 21.43
N PRO A 103 8.72 29.72 20.93
CA PRO A 103 8.78 30.00 19.49
C PRO A 103 10.19 29.87 18.92
N LEU A 104 11.23 30.15 19.70
CA LEU A 104 12.63 29.98 19.30
C LEU A 104 12.99 28.49 19.14
N LEU A 105 12.53 27.63 20.06
CA LEU A 105 12.70 26.18 19.91
C LEU A 105 11.98 25.65 18.66
N ILE A 106 10.78 26.14 18.35
CA ILE A 106 10.07 25.77 17.12
C ILE A 106 10.87 26.17 15.88
N LYS A 107 11.51 27.35 15.89
CA LYS A 107 12.37 27.82 14.79
C LYS A 107 13.58 26.90 14.61
N ASP A 108 14.27 26.56 15.70
CA ASP A 108 15.38 25.61 15.67
C ASP A 108 14.94 24.23 15.16
N LEU A 109 13.84 23.68 15.69
CA LEU A 109 13.25 22.42 15.24
C LEU A 109 13.01 22.43 13.72
N LYS A 110 12.31 23.45 13.21
CA LYS A 110 12.00 23.60 11.78
C LYS A 110 13.26 23.59 10.91
N ASN A 111 14.33 24.25 11.37
CA ASN A 111 15.61 24.27 10.67
C ASN A 111 16.27 22.88 10.68
N LYS A 112 16.22 22.16 11.80
CA LYS A 112 16.86 20.83 11.92
C LYS A 112 16.14 19.76 11.11
N ILE A 113 14.81 19.80 11.01
CA ILE A 113 14.02 18.78 10.30
C ILE A 113 13.76 19.07 8.81
N ASN A 114 14.49 20.02 8.21
CA ASN A 114 14.28 20.46 6.83
C ASN A 114 12.81 20.82 6.53
N TYR A 115 12.15 21.54 7.45
CA TYR A 115 10.72 21.82 7.37
C TYR A 115 10.32 22.59 6.11
N LYS A 116 11.18 23.50 5.62
CA LYS A 116 10.90 24.28 4.41
C LYS A 116 10.72 23.38 3.18
N ASP A 117 11.63 22.42 2.98
CA ASP A 117 11.57 21.51 1.82
C ASP A 117 10.37 20.56 1.93
N MET A 118 10.13 20.04 3.14
CA MET A 118 8.94 19.24 3.45
C MET A 118 7.64 20.01 3.17
N SER A 119 7.57 21.27 3.61
CA SER A 119 6.43 22.14 3.37
C SER A 119 6.21 22.40 1.89
N ASN A 120 7.28 22.69 1.14
CA ASN A 120 7.17 22.91 -0.30
C ASN A 120 6.70 21.66 -1.05
N GLU A 121 7.23 20.47 -0.70
CA GLU A 121 6.82 19.21 -1.32
C GLU A 121 5.34 18.90 -1.04
N ILE A 122 4.86 19.11 0.19
CA ILE A 122 3.45 18.90 0.55
C ILE A 122 2.54 19.95 -0.09
N GLU A 123 2.92 21.23 -0.08
CA GLU A 123 2.15 22.30 -0.72
C GLU A 123 2.04 22.08 -2.24
N SER A 124 3.05 21.45 -2.87
CA SER A 124 3.00 21.11 -4.30
C SER A 124 1.90 20.10 -4.65
N LEU A 125 1.37 19.35 -3.67
CA LEU A 125 0.24 18.44 -3.88
C LEU A 125 -1.05 19.19 -4.26
N LYS A 126 -1.18 20.49 -3.94
CA LYS A 126 -2.28 21.35 -4.43
C LYS A 126 -2.33 21.47 -5.96
N ASN A 127 -1.20 21.29 -6.62
CA ASN A 127 -1.11 21.43 -8.08
C ASN A 127 -1.57 20.16 -8.80
N ARG A 128 -1.91 19.10 -8.06
CA ARG A 128 -2.37 17.83 -8.62
C ARG A 128 -3.89 17.78 -8.61
N SER A 129 -4.47 17.82 -9.80
CA SER A 129 -5.92 17.90 -10.00
C SER A 129 -6.69 16.76 -9.33
N GLU A 130 -6.08 15.59 -9.12
CA GLU A 130 -6.71 14.48 -8.40
C GLU A 130 -7.01 14.79 -6.92
N TYR A 131 -6.39 15.81 -6.32
CA TYR A 131 -6.56 16.19 -4.91
C TYR A 131 -7.36 17.48 -4.71
N ASP A 132 -7.83 18.11 -5.78
CA ASP A 132 -8.62 19.35 -5.71
C ASP A 132 -9.84 19.20 -4.78
N LEU A 133 -10.44 18.00 -4.73
CA LEU A 133 -11.59 17.69 -3.88
C LEU A 133 -11.33 17.91 -2.37
N PHE A 134 -10.09 17.79 -1.90
CA PHE A 134 -9.76 17.91 -0.46
C PHE A 134 -8.83 19.07 -0.14
N LEU A 135 -8.16 19.65 -1.14
CA LEU A 135 -7.14 20.69 -0.93
C LEU A 135 -7.56 22.06 -1.45
N ASN A 136 -8.56 22.13 -2.34
CA ASN A 136 -9.01 23.41 -2.87
C ASN A 136 -9.62 24.28 -1.75
N GLY A 137 -9.18 25.54 -1.65
CA GLY A 137 -9.58 26.46 -0.58
C GLY A 137 -8.83 26.32 0.74
N ILE A 138 -7.88 25.37 0.86
CA ILE A 138 -6.98 25.30 2.01
C ILE A 138 -5.76 26.18 1.75
N ASN A 139 -5.63 27.27 2.52
CA ASN A 139 -4.49 28.18 2.38
C ASN A 139 -3.17 27.52 2.81
N ASP A 140 -3.17 26.83 3.96
CA ASP A 140 -1.99 26.12 4.48
C ASP A 140 -2.34 24.65 4.73
N ILE A 141 -1.78 23.75 3.92
CA ILE A 141 -1.96 22.30 4.11
C ILE A 141 -1.26 21.89 5.40
N ILE A 142 -0.05 22.38 5.63
CA ILE A 142 0.67 22.10 6.87
C ILE A 142 0.31 23.14 7.92
N SER A 143 -0.29 22.69 9.03
CA SER A 143 -0.45 23.53 10.21
C SER A 143 0.90 23.82 10.88
N PRO A 144 1.01 24.90 11.69
CA PRO A 144 2.18 25.11 12.54
C PRO A 144 2.50 23.87 13.39
N ILE A 145 3.79 23.52 13.48
CA ILE A 145 4.26 22.42 14.32
C ILE A 145 3.93 22.72 15.78
N SER A 146 3.36 21.74 16.49
CA SER A 146 3.18 21.79 17.94
C SER A 146 4.22 20.92 18.65
N ILE A 147 4.78 21.40 19.75
CA ILE A 147 5.68 20.65 20.63
C ILE A 147 4.92 20.29 21.91
N ASP A 148 5.02 19.04 22.35
CA ASP A 148 4.60 18.64 23.69
C ASP A 148 5.68 19.05 24.69
N TYR A 149 5.51 20.22 25.30
CA TYR A 149 6.50 20.75 26.25
C TYR A 149 6.58 19.95 27.56
N GLU A 150 5.62 19.08 27.88
CA GLU A 150 5.71 18.19 29.04
C GLU A 150 6.72 17.06 28.80
N SER A 151 6.91 16.69 27.53
CA SER A 151 7.92 15.70 27.11
C SER A 151 9.34 16.27 26.99
N PHE A 152 9.52 17.58 27.19
CA PHE A 152 10.81 18.25 27.02
C PHE A 152 11.80 17.85 28.10
N GLU A 153 12.94 17.31 27.69
CA GLU A 153 13.97 16.80 28.58
C GLU A 153 15.36 17.18 28.05
N ILE A 154 16.20 17.78 28.91
CA ILE A 154 17.63 17.97 28.65
C ILE A 154 18.40 16.95 29.50
N LYS A 155 19.24 16.16 28.84
CA LYS A 155 20.12 15.16 29.48
C LYS A 155 21.56 15.61 29.33
N MET A 156 22.25 15.67 30.46
CA MET A 156 23.68 15.99 30.55
C MET A 156 24.38 14.97 31.46
N PRO A 157 25.68 14.68 31.23
CA PRO A 157 26.50 13.89 32.14
C PRO A 157 26.49 14.48 33.56
N LYS A 158 26.38 13.62 34.58
CA LYS A 158 26.35 14.06 36.00
C LYS A 158 27.71 14.54 36.51
N LYS A 159 28.80 14.13 35.86
CA LYS A 159 30.18 14.53 36.18
C LYS A 159 30.69 15.35 35.01
N PHE A 160 31.48 16.39 35.29
CA PHE A 160 32.26 17.07 34.27
C PHE A 160 33.26 16.05 33.70
N THR A 161 32.95 15.54 32.52
CA THR A 161 33.79 14.65 31.72
C THR A 161 34.63 15.50 30.75
N GLU A 162 35.73 14.95 30.25
CA GLU A 162 36.52 15.58 29.16
C GLU A 162 35.69 15.75 27.88
N LEU A 163 34.63 14.96 27.73
CA LEU A 163 33.68 15.02 26.63
C LEU A 163 32.40 15.74 27.08
N LYS A 164 32.05 16.84 26.43
CA LYS A 164 30.78 17.55 26.66
C LYS A 164 29.73 17.06 25.67
N ILE A 165 28.61 16.57 26.21
CA ILE A 165 27.45 16.15 25.43
C ILE A 165 26.18 16.63 26.12
N ILE A 166 25.28 17.26 25.36
CA ILE A 166 23.95 17.67 25.80
C ILE A 166 22.94 17.05 24.85
N ASN A 167 21.97 16.30 25.38
CA ASN A 167 20.87 15.77 24.59
C ASN A 167 19.56 16.48 24.93
N VAL A 168 18.82 16.92 23.92
CA VAL A 168 17.50 17.53 24.00
C VAL A 168 16.49 16.61 23.34
N VAL A 169 15.50 16.19 24.13
CA VAL A 169 14.46 15.26 23.71
C VAL A 169 13.09 15.87 23.95
N PHE A 170 12.19 15.77 22.96
CA PHE A 170 10.77 16.12 23.11
C PHE A 170 9.95 15.52 21.96
N ASP A 171 8.66 15.35 22.17
CA ASP A 171 7.70 14.96 21.15
C ASP A 171 7.12 16.21 20.46
N TYR A 172 6.89 16.09 19.15
CA TYR A 172 6.27 17.12 18.33
C TYR A 172 5.30 16.53 17.32
N THR A 173 4.37 17.35 16.84
CA THR A 173 3.33 16.95 15.91
C THR A 173 3.31 17.85 14.69
N ILE A 174 3.29 17.23 13.52
CA ILE A 174 2.98 17.88 12.24
C ILE A 174 1.52 17.56 11.91
N GLU A 175 0.68 18.57 11.78
CA GLU A 175 -0.72 18.39 11.39
C GLU A 175 -0.93 18.80 9.93
N ILE A 176 -1.71 17.99 9.22
CA ILE A 176 -2.00 18.16 7.81
C ILE A 176 -3.49 18.36 7.64
N ASN A 177 -3.86 19.54 7.16
CA ASN A 177 -5.22 19.97 6.91
C ASN A 177 -5.71 19.43 5.56
N TYR A 178 -6.95 18.96 5.55
CA TYR A 178 -7.68 18.57 4.33
C TYR A 178 -9.18 18.80 4.56
N PHE A 179 -9.97 18.87 3.51
CA PHE A 179 -11.43 18.76 3.61
C PHE A 179 -11.82 17.30 3.51
N ASN A 180 -12.64 16.81 4.45
CA ASN A 180 -13.16 15.45 4.38
C ASN A 180 -14.33 15.33 3.39
N ASN A 181 -14.93 14.14 3.32
CA ASN A 181 -16.03 13.83 2.42
C ASN A 181 -17.24 14.77 2.57
N TRP A 182 -17.44 15.33 3.77
CA TRP A 182 -18.51 16.30 4.06
C TRP A 182 -18.09 17.76 3.80
N HIS A 183 -16.94 17.98 3.17
CA HIS A 183 -16.34 19.29 2.94
C HIS A 183 -16.12 20.07 4.24
N THR A 184 -15.95 19.35 5.34
CA THR A 184 -15.56 19.93 6.63
C THR A 184 -14.05 19.81 6.80
N ARG A 185 -13.42 20.86 7.32
CA ARG A 185 -11.97 20.87 7.54
C ARG A 185 -11.65 19.83 8.61
N ASP A 186 -10.74 18.94 8.27
CA ASP A 186 -10.24 17.87 9.12
C ASP A 186 -8.70 17.89 9.09
N ASN A 187 -8.07 17.15 9.99
CA ASN A 187 -6.63 16.99 9.99
C ASN A 187 -6.19 15.57 10.33
N PHE A 188 -5.00 15.21 9.85
CA PHE A 188 -4.29 14.03 10.33
C PHE A 188 -2.92 14.44 10.87
N LYS A 189 -2.49 13.74 11.91
CA LYS A 189 -1.36 14.12 12.75
C LYS A 189 -0.22 13.11 12.64
N PHE A 190 0.99 13.63 12.50
CA PHE A 190 2.22 12.85 12.58
C PHE A 190 2.98 13.23 13.84
N THR A 191 2.89 12.39 14.88
CA THR A 191 3.65 12.55 16.11
C THR A 191 5.01 11.90 15.97
N ASN A 192 6.06 12.66 16.24
CA ASN A 192 7.45 12.24 16.14
C ASN A 192 8.21 12.67 17.39
N LYS A 193 9.28 11.94 17.70
CA LYS A 193 10.21 12.28 18.78
C LYS A 193 11.43 13.00 18.20
N PHE A 194 11.68 14.22 18.66
CA PHE A 194 12.92 14.94 18.41
C PHE A 194 13.98 14.49 19.41
N ASN A 195 15.17 14.16 18.93
CA ASN A 195 16.30 13.72 19.72
C ASN A 195 17.54 14.38 19.11
N TYR A 196 17.97 15.48 19.71
CA TYR A 196 19.07 16.32 19.23
C TYR A 196 20.20 16.31 20.23
N SER A 197 21.42 16.14 19.73
CA SER A 197 22.62 16.00 20.55
C SER A 197 23.65 17.03 20.14
N LEU A 198 24.18 17.74 21.13
CA LEU A 198 25.23 18.74 20.98
C LEU A 198 26.51 18.20 21.62
N THR A 199 27.65 18.29 20.93
CA THR A 199 28.95 17.88 21.49
C THR A 199 30.10 18.81 21.12
N ASP A 200 31.15 18.79 21.94
CA ASP A 200 32.46 19.39 21.66
C ASP A 200 33.44 18.42 20.95
N SER A 201 33.01 17.20 20.61
CA SER A 201 33.84 16.24 19.86
C SER A 201 33.46 16.20 18.39
N LYS A 202 34.34 16.72 17.53
CA LYS A 202 34.18 16.64 16.07
C LYS A 202 34.17 15.18 15.58
N ASP A 203 35.01 14.33 16.16
CA ASP A 203 35.10 12.91 15.80
C ASP A 203 33.79 12.16 16.01
N LEU A 204 33.01 12.50 17.04
CA LEU A 204 31.70 11.89 17.28
C LEU A 204 30.64 12.36 16.30
N VAL A 205 30.69 13.62 15.89
CA VAL A 205 29.82 14.14 14.83
C VAL A 205 30.12 13.43 13.52
N GLU A 206 31.39 13.34 13.13
CA GLU A 206 31.81 12.62 11.91
C GLU A 206 31.44 11.13 11.96
N TRP A 207 31.60 10.49 13.13
CA TRP A 207 31.16 9.11 13.34
C TRP A 207 29.64 8.95 13.17
N TRP A 208 28.84 9.84 13.74
CA TRP A 208 27.38 9.81 13.59
C TRP A 208 26.94 10.05 12.14
N GLU A 209 27.50 11.05 11.48
CA GLU A 209 27.25 11.31 10.06
C GLU A 209 27.61 10.08 9.21
N ASN A 210 28.76 9.45 9.49
CA ASN A 210 29.15 8.21 8.82
C ASN A 210 28.18 7.06 9.09
N ILE A 211 27.63 6.95 10.29
CA ILE A 211 26.60 5.95 10.61
C ILE A 211 25.35 6.14 9.77
N VAL A 212 24.78 7.35 9.79
CA VAL A 212 23.52 7.66 9.12
C VAL A 212 23.67 7.53 7.60
N ASN A 213 24.80 7.95 7.06
CA ASN A 213 25.01 8.02 5.61
C ASN A 213 25.57 6.73 5.00
N ASN A 214 26.53 6.08 5.67
CA ASN A 214 27.35 5.01 5.09
C ASN A 214 27.13 3.66 5.77
N LEU A 215 27.11 3.62 7.11
CA LEU A 215 27.05 2.35 7.84
C LEU A 215 25.74 1.59 7.59
N VAL A 216 24.64 2.33 7.37
CA VAL A 216 23.34 1.80 6.88
C VAL A 216 23.49 0.87 5.66
N LYS A 217 24.44 1.18 4.76
CA LYS A 217 24.73 0.40 3.54
C LYS A 217 25.87 -0.61 3.74
N GLU A 218 26.86 -0.27 4.58
CA GLU A 218 28.00 -1.15 4.83
C GLU A 218 27.59 -2.47 5.49
N VAL A 219 26.63 -2.45 6.43
CA VAL A 219 26.13 -3.68 7.06
C VAL A 219 25.62 -4.66 5.99
N TRP A 220 24.91 -4.17 4.98
CA TRP A 220 24.42 -4.99 3.87
C TRP A 220 25.55 -5.54 2.98
N ASN A 221 26.59 -4.75 2.73
CA ASN A 221 27.73 -5.18 1.93
C ASN A 221 28.57 -6.25 2.66
N GLN A 222 28.81 -6.06 3.96
CA GLN A 222 29.75 -6.85 4.74
C GLN A 222 29.12 -8.09 5.39
N THR A 223 27.80 -8.12 5.55
CA THR A 223 27.11 -9.21 6.27
C THR A 223 26.00 -9.83 5.43
N ASP A 224 25.62 -11.03 5.83
CA ASP A 224 24.34 -11.60 5.41
C ASP A 224 23.20 -11.11 6.31
N LEU A 225 23.44 -10.41 7.43
CA LEU A 225 22.44 -10.06 8.46
C LEU A 225 21.20 -9.40 7.86
N THR A 226 21.38 -8.41 6.99
CA THR A 226 20.29 -7.67 6.34
C THR A 226 19.88 -8.26 4.98
N PHE A 227 20.51 -9.37 4.58
CA PHE A 227 20.06 -10.23 3.50
C PHE A 227 19.10 -11.29 4.08
N ILE A 228 17.81 -10.97 4.06
CA ILE A 228 16.74 -11.75 4.69
C ILE A 228 16.31 -12.89 3.76
N THR A 229 16.12 -14.07 4.34
CA THR A 229 15.65 -15.27 3.64
C THR A 229 14.49 -15.90 4.43
N PRO A 230 13.66 -16.77 3.80
CA PRO A 230 12.56 -17.44 4.49
C PRO A 230 13.02 -18.18 5.75
N GLU A 231 14.18 -18.83 5.70
CA GLU A 231 14.72 -19.64 6.80
C GLU A 231 15.03 -18.78 8.03
N LYS A 232 15.56 -17.57 7.83
CA LYS A 232 15.83 -16.60 8.91
C LYS A 232 14.55 -16.13 9.60
N LEU A 233 13.47 -16.04 8.85
CA LEU A 233 12.15 -15.66 9.36
C LEU A 233 11.35 -16.85 9.90
N GLY A 234 11.91 -18.06 9.87
CA GLY A 234 11.23 -19.28 10.30
C GLY A 234 10.11 -19.75 9.35
N ILE A 235 10.13 -19.33 8.08
CA ILE A 235 9.15 -19.77 7.08
C ILE A 235 9.58 -21.14 6.55
N THR A 236 8.76 -22.15 6.83
CA THR A 236 8.99 -23.54 6.40
C THR A 236 8.04 -24.00 5.28
N THR A 237 7.08 -23.16 4.89
CA THR A 237 6.11 -23.45 3.83
C THR A 237 6.69 -23.20 2.44
N ASP A 238 6.11 -23.84 1.42
CA ASP A 238 6.51 -23.62 0.03
C ASP A 238 6.14 -22.21 -0.50
N ASP A 239 5.07 -21.62 0.05
CA ASP A 239 4.83 -20.18 -0.10
C ASP A 239 5.75 -19.43 0.87
N LYS A 240 6.82 -18.91 0.30
CA LYS A 240 7.87 -18.21 1.01
C LYS A 240 7.66 -16.69 1.03
N PHE A 241 6.64 -16.13 0.37
CA PHE A 241 6.44 -14.67 0.34
C PHE A 241 6.10 -14.07 1.70
N ILE A 242 6.60 -12.86 1.95
CA ILE A 242 6.26 -12.05 3.11
C ILE A 242 5.18 -11.05 2.69
N SER A 243 3.95 -11.27 3.12
CA SER A 243 2.87 -10.27 3.07
C SER A 243 2.94 -9.34 4.29
N LYS A 244 2.41 -8.13 4.15
CA LYS A 244 2.26 -7.14 5.25
C LYS A 244 1.45 -7.69 6.42
N ASN A 245 0.62 -8.68 6.16
CA ASN A 245 -0.25 -9.33 7.15
C ASN A 245 0.49 -10.34 8.06
N ARG A 246 1.79 -10.58 7.87
CA ARG A 246 2.59 -11.52 8.69
C ARG A 246 3.59 -10.79 9.60
N ASN A 247 3.47 -11.01 10.91
CA ASN A 247 4.37 -10.45 11.91
C ASN A 247 5.66 -11.30 12.10
N LEU A 248 6.51 -11.36 11.08
CA LEU A 248 7.69 -12.25 11.07
C LEU A 248 8.99 -11.58 11.56
N PHE A 249 9.12 -10.28 11.32
CA PHE A 249 10.36 -9.54 11.58
C PHE A 249 10.74 -9.42 13.05
N PRO A 250 9.81 -9.16 14.00
CA PRO A 250 10.17 -9.04 15.40
C PRO A 250 10.90 -10.28 15.93
N ASN A 251 10.49 -11.49 15.54
CA ASN A 251 11.12 -12.72 16.02
C ASN A 251 12.59 -12.84 15.57
N TYR A 252 12.88 -12.42 14.34
CA TYR A 252 14.24 -12.45 13.79
C TYR A 252 15.13 -11.33 14.34
N ILE A 253 14.57 -10.15 14.64
CA ILE A 253 15.33 -8.94 14.98
C ILE A 253 15.45 -8.73 16.49
N ASN A 254 14.41 -9.04 17.27
CA ASN A 254 14.37 -8.76 18.71
C ASN A 254 15.07 -9.85 19.52
N ASN A 255 16.37 -10.01 19.29
CA ASN A 255 17.21 -10.92 20.07
C ASN A 255 18.62 -10.38 20.25
N GLU A 256 19.31 -10.94 21.25
CA GLU A 256 20.65 -10.51 21.65
C GLU A 256 21.72 -10.75 20.57
N VAL A 257 21.58 -11.81 19.77
CA VAL A 257 22.54 -12.13 18.70
C VAL A 257 22.48 -11.05 17.62
N PHE A 258 21.29 -10.76 17.09
CA PHE A 258 21.09 -9.67 16.13
C PHE A 258 21.57 -8.34 16.70
N ALA A 259 21.20 -8.00 17.94
CA ALA A 259 21.61 -6.78 18.61
C ALA A 259 23.14 -6.61 18.64
N LYS A 260 23.85 -7.65 19.08
CA LYS A 260 25.32 -7.66 19.19
C LYS A 260 26.00 -7.60 17.84
N GLU A 261 25.52 -8.36 16.85
CA GLU A 261 26.08 -8.31 15.50
C GLU A 261 25.94 -6.93 14.90
N VAL A 262 24.78 -6.29 15.02
CA VAL A 262 24.58 -4.90 14.58
C VAL A 262 25.57 -3.98 15.29
N THR A 263 25.59 -3.93 16.63
CA THR A 263 26.42 -2.97 17.40
C THR A 263 27.92 -3.14 17.15
N GLN A 264 28.41 -4.35 16.87
CA GLN A 264 29.82 -4.57 16.50
C GLN A 264 30.25 -3.77 15.27
N TYR A 265 29.36 -3.51 14.30
CA TYR A 265 29.69 -2.66 13.15
C TYR A 265 29.80 -1.19 13.54
N PHE A 266 28.94 -0.72 14.45
CA PHE A 266 28.98 0.65 14.97
C PHE A 266 30.25 0.90 15.78
N ASP A 267 30.65 -0.08 16.60
CA ASP A 267 31.82 0.01 17.48
C ASP A 267 33.15 -0.06 16.72
N LYS A 268 33.25 -0.85 15.64
CA LYS A 268 34.48 -0.97 14.83
C LYS A 268 35.00 0.37 14.27
N LYS A 269 34.11 1.34 14.09
CA LYS A 269 34.41 2.65 13.50
C LYS A 269 34.48 3.77 14.53
N LEU A 270 34.18 3.45 15.78
CA LEU A 270 34.19 4.38 16.89
C LEU A 270 35.62 4.42 17.46
N ASP A 271 36.26 5.59 17.46
CA ASP A 271 37.67 5.68 17.86
C ASP A 271 37.84 5.19 19.31
N SER A 272 38.78 4.24 19.47
CA SER A 272 39.17 3.62 20.74
C SER A 272 39.55 4.61 21.85
N LYS A 273 39.85 5.87 21.50
CA LYS A 273 40.27 6.92 22.44
C LYS A 273 39.16 7.38 23.39
N ASN A 274 37.91 7.39 22.96
CA ASN A 274 36.81 8.02 23.73
C ASN A 274 36.06 7.05 24.67
N LYS A 275 36.47 5.77 24.76
CA LYS A 275 35.81 4.71 25.57
C LYS A 275 34.29 4.54 25.31
N ILE A 276 33.78 5.06 24.20
CA ILE A 276 32.36 4.98 23.87
C ILE A 276 32.03 3.59 23.35
N LYS A 277 30.91 3.04 23.82
CA LYS A 277 30.36 1.77 23.34
C LYS A 277 28.93 1.95 22.86
N SER A 278 28.55 1.27 21.79
CA SER A 278 27.15 1.19 21.37
C SER A 278 26.45 -0.03 21.99
N SER A 279 25.18 0.13 22.32
CA SER A 279 24.31 -0.96 22.78
C SER A 279 22.86 -0.67 22.43
N PHE A 280 21.99 -1.67 22.45
CA PHE A 280 20.55 -1.44 22.44
C PHE A 280 20.02 -1.39 23.87
N LYS A 281 19.16 -0.41 24.17
CA LYS A 281 18.50 -0.24 25.48
C LYS A 281 17.77 -1.50 25.93
N ASN A 282 17.10 -2.18 24.99
CA ASN A 282 16.42 -3.45 25.24
C ASN A 282 16.42 -4.31 23.97
N PHE A 283 17.14 -5.42 23.99
CA PHE A 283 17.23 -6.32 22.84
C PHE A 283 15.91 -7.03 22.48
N LYS A 284 14.91 -7.01 23.37
CA LYS A 284 13.57 -7.58 23.12
C LYS A 284 12.65 -6.62 22.34
N ASN A 285 13.06 -5.38 22.09
CA ASN A 285 12.24 -4.37 21.42
C ASN A 285 13.09 -3.43 20.55
N ILE A 286 13.83 -4.04 19.61
CA ILE A 286 14.72 -3.34 18.68
C ILE A 286 13.97 -2.97 17.40
N TYR A 287 13.15 -3.90 16.89
CA TYR A 287 12.39 -3.72 15.66
C TYR A 287 11.37 -2.58 15.82
N SER A 288 11.35 -1.70 14.82
CA SER A 288 10.34 -0.66 14.68
C SER A 288 9.41 -0.96 13.50
N ASP A 289 9.98 -1.12 12.30
CA ASP A 289 9.21 -1.26 11.07
C ASP A 289 10.06 -1.86 9.93
N VAL A 290 9.41 -2.29 8.84
CA VAL A 290 10.05 -2.64 7.57
C VAL A 290 9.36 -1.91 6.42
N GLU A 291 10.15 -1.27 5.57
CA GLU A 291 9.66 -0.62 4.36
C GLU A 291 10.38 -1.20 3.15
N TRP A 292 9.62 -1.72 2.19
CA TRP A 292 10.16 -2.11 0.90
C TRP A 292 10.00 -0.97 -0.10
N THR A 293 11.12 -0.52 -0.65
CA THR A 293 11.14 0.54 -1.67
C THR A 293 11.01 -0.02 -3.08
N LYS A 294 11.42 -1.28 -3.28
CA LYS A 294 11.24 -2.05 -4.51
C LYS A 294 10.76 -3.44 -4.15
N GLU A 295 9.74 -3.91 -4.84
CA GLU A 295 9.19 -5.26 -4.70
C GLU A 295 8.86 -5.81 -6.08
N LEU A 296 9.20 -7.07 -6.32
CA LEU A 296 8.72 -7.80 -7.49
C LEU A 296 7.19 -7.89 -7.41
N ASN A 297 6.50 -7.42 -8.46
CA ASN A 297 5.05 -7.41 -8.54
C ASN A 297 4.57 -7.79 -9.96
N ALA A 298 3.30 -8.18 -10.07
CA ALA A 298 2.64 -8.48 -11.35
C ALA A 298 1.59 -7.40 -11.66
N ASN A 299 2.03 -6.21 -12.06
CA ASN A 299 1.14 -5.08 -12.27
C ASN A 299 0.46 -5.06 -13.64
N SER A 300 0.95 -5.83 -14.61
CA SER A 300 0.34 -5.94 -15.94
C SER A 300 -0.78 -6.99 -15.93
N ALA A 301 -1.98 -6.60 -16.36
CA ALA A 301 -3.08 -7.53 -16.53
C ALA A 301 -2.91 -8.37 -17.80
N SER A 302 -3.11 -9.69 -17.71
CA SER A 302 -3.23 -10.55 -18.88
C SER A 302 -4.70 -10.75 -19.23
N THR A 303 -5.04 -10.53 -20.50
CA THR A 303 -6.40 -10.71 -20.99
C THR A 303 -6.57 -12.09 -21.59
N TYR A 304 -7.62 -12.80 -21.19
CA TYR A 304 -7.99 -14.11 -21.69
C TYR A 304 -9.45 -14.14 -22.11
N ASP A 305 -9.74 -14.92 -23.14
CA ASP A 305 -11.11 -15.30 -23.45
C ASP A 305 -11.50 -16.54 -22.64
N TYR A 306 -12.70 -16.53 -22.05
CA TYR A 306 -13.19 -17.58 -21.16
C TYR A 306 -13.21 -18.98 -21.82
N LYS A 307 -13.35 -19.07 -23.15
CA LYS A 307 -13.42 -20.34 -23.91
C LYS A 307 -12.41 -20.44 -25.03
N ASP A 308 -11.18 -20.05 -24.76
CA ASP A 308 -10.08 -20.19 -25.71
C ASP A 308 -9.59 -21.65 -25.89
N GLY A 309 -10.04 -22.60 -25.06
CA GLY A 309 -9.55 -23.97 -25.03
C GLY A 309 -8.09 -24.12 -24.54
N LYS A 310 -7.50 -23.05 -24.00
CA LYS A 310 -6.07 -22.94 -23.67
C LYS A 310 -5.92 -22.52 -22.19
N THR A 311 -4.85 -21.78 -21.89
CA THR A 311 -4.52 -21.30 -20.54
C THR A 311 -5.64 -20.47 -19.92
N GLY A 312 -6.31 -19.62 -20.71
CA GLY A 312 -7.39 -18.76 -20.22
C GLY A 312 -8.53 -19.54 -19.61
N GLN A 313 -9.10 -20.47 -20.39
CA GLN A 313 -10.18 -21.33 -19.91
C GLN A 313 -9.78 -22.18 -18.70
N LYS A 314 -8.60 -22.82 -18.71
CA LYS A 314 -8.13 -23.64 -17.59
C LYS A 314 -7.94 -22.83 -16.31
N THR A 315 -7.48 -21.59 -16.43
CA THR A 315 -7.30 -20.68 -15.30
C THR A 315 -8.63 -20.22 -14.74
N TYR A 316 -9.57 -19.81 -15.61
CA TYR A 316 -10.93 -19.45 -15.20
C TYR A 316 -11.64 -20.62 -14.48
N ASP A 317 -11.58 -21.82 -15.08
CA ASP A 317 -12.24 -23.01 -14.56
C ASP A 317 -11.69 -23.40 -13.19
N PHE A 318 -10.37 -23.27 -13.02
CA PHE A 318 -9.74 -23.48 -11.73
C PHE A 318 -10.22 -22.45 -10.70
N ILE A 319 -10.21 -21.16 -11.01
CA ILE A 319 -10.53 -20.09 -10.03
C ILE A 319 -12.01 -20.11 -9.65
N PHE A 320 -12.91 -20.11 -10.65
CA PHE A 320 -14.32 -19.81 -10.44
C PHE A 320 -15.26 -21.00 -10.51
N ARG A 321 -14.82 -22.13 -11.08
CA ARG A 321 -15.64 -23.35 -11.22
C ARG A 321 -15.13 -24.51 -10.39
N ASP A 322 -14.04 -24.29 -9.65
CA ASP A 322 -13.34 -25.29 -8.84
C ASP A 322 -13.10 -26.60 -9.61
N THR A 323 -12.71 -26.44 -10.88
CA THR A 323 -12.39 -27.55 -11.79
C THR A 323 -10.89 -27.55 -12.03
N SER A 324 -10.23 -28.62 -11.59
CA SER A 324 -8.78 -28.77 -11.71
C SER A 324 -8.39 -29.39 -13.06
N SER A 325 -7.34 -28.85 -13.67
CA SER A 325 -6.62 -29.45 -14.79
C SER A 325 -5.16 -29.50 -14.39
N LYS A 326 -4.59 -30.70 -14.30
CA LYS A 326 -3.23 -30.89 -13.79
C LYS A 326 -2.23 -31.17 -14.89
N ILE A 327 -1.00 -30.71 -14.69
CA ILE A 327 0.17 -31.08 -15.47
C ILE A 327 1.27 -31.55 -14.53
N ASP A 328 1.88 -32.69 -14.86
CA ASP A 328 2.99 -33.22 -14.07
C ASP A 328 4.34 -32.74 -14.62
N LYS A 329 5.23 -32.35 -13.72
CA LYS A 329 6.61 -31.93 -14.02
C LYS A 329 7.58 -32.61 -13.07
N VAL A 330 8.77 -32.89 -13.58
CA VAL A 330 9.86 -33.47 -12.80
C VAL A 330 10.66 -32.34 -12.19
N ILE A 331 10.90 -32.39 -10.87
CA ILE A 331 11.83 -31.49 -10.18
C ILE A 331 12.81 -32.35 -9.37
N GLY A 332 14.09 -32.32 -9.77
CA GLY A 332 15.08 -33.27 -9.26
C GLY A 332 14.66 -34.71 -9.57
N ASN A 333 14.49 -35.52 -8.54
CA ASN A 333 14.10 -36.94 -8.65
C ASN A 333 12.62 -37.19 -8.32
N SER A 334 11.78 -36.15 -8.28
CA SER A 334 10.38 -36.27 -7.86
C SER A 334 9.42 -35.65 -8.88
N ASN A 335 8.27 -36.29 -9.04
CA ASN A 335 7.17 -35.80 -9.86
C ASN A 335 6.26 -34.89 -9.02
N TYR A 336 5.99 -33.70 -9.55
CA TYR A 336 5.12 -32.70 -8.95
C TYR A 336 3.96 -32.39 -9.88
N SER A 337 2.74 -32.32 -9.33
CA SER A 337 1.53 -32.04 -10.08
C SER A 337 1.08 -30.59 -9.90
N PHE A 338 1.00 -29.84 -11.00
CA PHE A 338 0.68 -28.42 -11.02
C PHE A 338 -0.70 -28.17 -11.63
N GLU A 339 -1.43 -27.16 -11.16
CA GLU A 339 -2.59 -26.62 -11.86
C GLU A 339 -2.13 -25.98 -13.16
N GLU A 340 -2.54 -26.56 -14.27
CA GLU A 340 -2.00 -26.27 -15.59
C GLU A 340 -2.23 -24.81 -16.01
N GLY A 341 -3.41 -24.27 -15.75
CA GLY A 341 -3.73 -22.87 -16.07
C GLY A 341 -2.80 -21.89 -15.33
N ILE A 342 -2.67 -22.06 -14.01
CA ILE A 342 -1.81 -21.21 -13.17
C ILE A 342 -0.33 -21.40 -13.53
N TYR A 343 0.12 -22.64 -13.75
CA TYR A 343 1.48 -22.95 -14.16
C TYR A 343 1.84 -22.28 -15.49
N ASN A 344 0.98 -22.40 -16.50
CA ASN A 344 1.21 -21.82 -17.83
C ASN A 344 1.21 -20.28 -17.77
N TYR A 345 0.27 -19.69 -17.03
CA TYR A 345 0.20 -18.24 -16.84
C TYR A 345 1.50 -17.69 -16.21
N ILE A 346 1.94 -18.24 -15.07
CA ILE A 346 3.15 -17.76 -14.37
C ILE A 346 4.38 -17.92 -15.25
N ASN A 347 4.57 -19.07 -15.90
CA ASN A 347 5.72 -19.26 -16.79
C ASN A 347 5.71 -18.30 -17.98
N SER A 348 4.53 -17.91 -18.49
CA SER A 348 4.42 -16.98 -19.61
C SER A 348 4.64 -15.51 -19.24
N GLU A 349 4.27 -15.12 -18.01
CA GLU A 349 4.31 -13.71 -17.59
C GLU A 349 5.53 -13.36 -16.72
N SER A 350 6.12 -14.34 -16.04
CA SER A 350 7.21 -14.12 -15.08
C SER A 350 8.43 -13.41 -15.66
N GLU A 351 8.81 -13.69 -16.90
CA GLU A 351 9.93 -13.01 -17.57
C GLU A 351 9.69 -11.50 -17.64
N LYS A 352 8.47 -11.06 -17.98
CA LYS A 352 8.12 -9.64 -18.03
C LYS A 352 8.22 -8.99 -16.64
N TRP A 353 7.72 -9.66 -15.60
CA TRP A 353 7.79 -9.16 -14.23
C TRP A 353 9.24 -8.99 -13.76
N LEU A 354 10.08 -10.00 -14.04
CA LEU A 354 11.49 -10.01 -13.66
C LEU A 354 12.30 -8.96 -14.41
N ILE A 355 12.07 -8.77 -15.72
CA ILE A 355 12.73 -7.73 -16.52
C ILE A 355 12.37 -6.32 -16.00
N ASN A 356 11.09 -6.07 -15.75
CA ASN A 356 10.62 -4.77 -15.25
C ASN A 356 11.18 -4.50 -13.86
N TYR A 357 11.13 -5.48 -12.97
CA TYR A 357 11.70 -5.36 -11.63
C TYR A 357 13.22 -5.14 -11.68
N LYS A 358 13.95 -5.84 -12.56
CA LYS A 358 15.40 -5.66 -12.71
C LYS A 358 15.75 -4.23 -13.09
N LYS A 359 15.05 -3.64 -14.05
CA LYS A 359 15.26 -2.23 -14.44
C LYS A 359 15.13 -1.29 -13.25
N ASP A 360 14.06 -1.47 -12.47
CA ASP A 360 13.80 -0.66 -11.28
C ASP A 360 14.84 -0.87 -10.18
N LEU A 361 15.30 -2.11 -10.02
CA LEU A 361 16.30 -2.50 -9.05
C LEU A 361 17.67 -1.91 -9.41
N ASP A 362 18.08 -1.99 -10.67
CA ASP A 362 19.37 -1.48 -11.16
C ASP A 362 19.47 0.04 -10.96
N VAL A 363 18.39 0.80 -11.20
CA VAL A 363 18.33 2.23 -10.91
C VAL A 363 18.59 2.51 -9.42
N GLN A 364 17.97 1.74 -8.53
CA GLN A 364 18.11 1.92 -7.08
C GLN A 364 19.51 1.49 -6.58
N ILE A 365 20.04 0.37 -7.06
CA ILE A 365 21.40 -0.11 -6.73
C ILE A 365 22.44 0.91 -7.14
N ASN A 366 22.35 1.44 -8.37
CA ASN A 366 23.29 2.44 -8.89
C ASN A 366 23.23 3.73 -8.06
N LYS A 367 22.03 4.21 -7.72
CA LYS A 367 21.84 5.38 -6.85
C LYS A 367 22.46 5.20 -5.46
N LEU A 368 22.47 3.97 -4.94
CA LEU A 368 23.00 3.67 -3.62
C LEU A 368 24.46 3.23 -3.62
N SER A 369 25.05 2.99 -4.80
CA SER A 369 26.43 2.51 -5.00
C SER A 369 26.70 1.17 -4.30
N LEU A 370 25.78 0.21 -4.46
CA LEU A 370 25.83 -1.10 -3.79
C LEU A 370 26.51 -2.17 -4.66
N ASN A 371 26.99 -3.24 -4.01
CA ASN A 371 27.60 -4.38 -4.70
C ASN A 371 26.56 -5.18 -5.51
N ILE A 372 26.68 -5.16 -6.84
CA ILE A 372 25.76 -5.79 -7.80
C ILE A 372 25.76 -7.32 -7.67
N ASN A 373 26.82 -7.96 -7.17
CA ASN A 373 26.90 -9.42 -7.14
C ASN A 373 25.85 -10.07 -6.21
N LYS A 374 25.37 -9.36 -5.18
CA LYS A 374 24.33 -9.85 -4.26
C LYS A 374 22.90 -9.68 -4.81
N THR A 375 22.72 -9.07 -5.97
CA THR A 375 21.39 -8.57 -6.40
C THR A 375 20.64 -9.53 -7.31
N ASN A 376 21.34 -10.55 -7.83
CA ASN A 376 20.79 -11.55 -8.75
C ASN A 376 19.69 -12.43 -8.16
N SER A 377 19.52 -12.46 -6.84
CA SER A 377 18.53 -13.30 -6.15
C SER A 377 17.46 -12.51 -5.38
N ILE A 378 17.54 -11.17 -5.39
CA ILE A 378 16.71 -10.29 -4.57
C ILE A 378 15.34 -10.10 -5.21
N ASN A 379 14.26 -10.31 -4.48
CA ASN A 379 12.89 -10.03 -4.93
C ASN A 379 12.19 -8.91 -4.13
N LYS A 380 12.77 -8.43 -3.02
CA LYS A 380 12.40 -7.16 -2.38
C LYS A 380 13.63 -6.41 -1.86
N LEU A 381 13.61 -5.09 -1.92
CA LEU A 381 14.70 -4.20 -1.50
C LEU A 381 14.14 -3.01 -0.70
N GLY A 382 14.74 -2.70 0.44
CA GLY A 382 14.18 -1.73 1.35
C GLY A 382 15.01 -1.45 2.59
N TYR A 383 14.32 -1.07 3.66
CA TYR A 383 14.91 -0.67 4.93
C TYR A 383 14.20 -1.35 6.09
N ILE A 384 14.99 -1.83 7.05
CA ILE A 384 14.51 -2.25 8.36
C ILE A 384 14.85 -1.13 9.35
N TYR A 385 13.86 -0.68 10.11
CA TYR A 385 14.02 0.39 11.09
C TYR A 385 14.26 -0.20 12.47
N LEU A 386 15.34 0.22 13.13
CA LEU A 386 15.72 -0.20 14.48
C LEU A 386 15.70 0.99 15.43
N LYS A 387 15.11 0.79 16.61
CA LYS A 387 15.00 1.81 17.67
C LYS A 387 15.78 1.39 18.92
N GLY A 388 16.02 2.36 19.80
CA GLY A 388 16.65 2.13 21.10
C GLY A 388 18.15 1.85 21.05
N LEU A 389 18.84 2.15 19.93
CA LEU A 389 20.29 2.20 19.91
C LEU A 389 20.74 3.33 20.83
N GLN A 390 21.78 3.09 21.62
CA GLN A 390 22.35 4.07 22.53
C GLN A 390 23.87 3.99 22.53
N ILE A 391 24.54 5.11 22.74
CA ILE A 391 25.96 5.16 23.10
C ILE A 391 26.09 5.29 24.61
N SER A 392 27.10 4.63 25.18
CA SER A 392 27.50 4.80 26.57
C SER A 392 28.93 5.31 26.66
N PHE A 393 29.15 6.24 27.57
CA PHE A 393 30.47 6.70 28.02
C PHE A 393 30.40 6.96 29.52
N ASP A 394 31.33 6.36 30.26
CA ASP A 394 31.31 6.32 31.73
C ASP A 394 29.92 5.93 32.29
N ASP A 395 29.33 6.79 33.13
CA ASP A 395 28.01 6.58 33.77
C ASP A 395 26.83 7.15 32.94
N TYR A 396 27.08 7.68 31.74
CA TYR A 396 26.08 8.32 30.90
C TYR A 396 25.69 7.45 29.70
N THR A 397 24.41 7.48 29.35
CA THR A 397 23.87 6.81 28.18
C THR A 397 23.03 7.79 27.37
N GLN A 398 23.17 7.72 26.05
CA GLN A 398 22.44 8.56 25.12
C GLN A 398 21.76 7.68 24.08
N GLU A 399 20.44 7.69 24.09
CA GLU A 399 19.64 7.11 23.03
C GLU A 399 19.89 7.89 21.74
N LEU A 400 20.16 7.18 20.66
CA LEU A 400 20.30 7.72 19.32
C LEU A 400 18.94 7.68 18.60
N PRO A 401 18.76 8.52 17.56
CA PRO A 401 17.62 8.40 16.66
C PRO A 401 17.45 7.00 16.08
N THR A 402 16.23 6.66 15.65
CA THR A 402 15.94 5.43 14.91
C THR A 402 16.85 5.31 13.71
N ILE A 403 17.61 4.23 13.65
CA ILE A 403 18.48 3.93 12.52
C ILE A 403 17.73 3.07 11.51
N LYS A 404 18.08 3.22 10.23
CA LYS A 404 17.61 2.33 9.17
C LYS A 404 18.76 1.43 8.74
N LEU A 405 18.47 0.16 8.47
CA LEU A 405 19.40 -0.77 7.87
C LEU A 405 18.93 -1.11 6.46
N PHE A 406 19.79 -0.88 5.47
CA PHE A 406 19.48 -1.29 4.12
C PHE A 406 19.39 -2.82 4.05
N SER A 407 18.27 -3.31 3.55
CA SER A 407 17.90 -4.71 3.67
C SER A 407 17.30 -5.22 2.36
N SER A 408 17.49 -6.51 2.11
CA SER A 408 16.93 -7.19 0.96
C SER A 408 16.27 -8.48 1.38
N TYR A 409 15.30 -8.92 0.60
CA TYR A 409 14.67 -10.22 0.75
C TYR A 409 14.91 -11.07 -0.49
N SER A 410 15.23 -12.34 -0.27
CA SER A 410 15.41 -13.34 -1.31
C SER A 410 14.76 -14.66 -0.90
N ILE A 411 13.95 -15.23 -1.79
CA ILE A 411 13.34 -16.56 -1.62
C ILE A 411 14.41 -17.66 -1.54
N ASN A 412 15.47 -17.55 -2.36
CA ASN A 412 16.66 -18.39 -2.32
C ASN A 412 17.88 -17.55 -2.67
N LYS A 413 18.77 -17.35 -1.70
CA LYS A 413 19.95 -16.48 -1.83
C LYS A 413 20.91 -16.90 -2.96
N ASN A 414 20.91 -18.18 -3.32
CA ASN A 414 21.79 -18.77 -4.33
C ASN A 414 21.17 -18.76 -5.74
N GLU A 415 19.90 -18.42 -5.86
CA GLU A 415 19.17 -18.46 -7.12
C GLU A 415 19.39 -17.18 -7.95
N ASN A 416 19.94 -17.27 -9.16
CA ASN A 416 19.90 -16.15 -10.09
C ASN A 416 18.51 -16.06 -10.75
N ILE A 417 17.68 -15.11 -10.34
CA ILE A 417 16.30 -14.94 -10.81
C ILE A 417 16.19 -14.28 -12.19
N TYR A 418 17.30 -13.79 -12.77
CA TYR A 418 17.31 -13.08 -14.06
C TYR A 418 17.81 -13.92 -15.24
N VAL A 419 17.94 -15.24 -15.07
CA VAL A 419 18.29 -16.14 -16.17
C VAL A 419 17.11 -16.26 -17.13
N ASN A 420 17.36 -16.14 -18.45
CA ASN A 420 16.33 -16.23 -19.48
C ASN A 420 15.61 -17.59 -19.48
N ASN A 421 14.35 -17.60 -19.92
CA ASN A 421 13.52 -18.81 -20.05
C ASN A 421 13.37 -19.61 -18.74
N LYS A 422 13.35 -18.92 -17.60
CA LYS A 422 13.20 -19.56 -16.30
C LYS A 422 11.80 -20.15 -16.17
N LYS A 423 11.73 -21.37 -15.64
CA LYS A 423 10.47 -22.09 -15.40
C LYS A 423 10.33 -22.48 -13.93
N ILE A 424 9.10 -22.70 -13.49
CA ILE A 424 8.76 -23.10 -12.11
C ILE A 424 9.60 -24.28 -11.62
N GLU A 425 9.84 -25.30 -12.45
CA GLU A 425 10.65 -26.47 -12.07
C GLU A 425 12.10 -26.16 -11.71
N ASN A 426 12.63 -25.05 -12.22
CA ASN A 426 14.03 -24.66 -12.11
C ASN A 426 14.21 -23.39 -11.24
N SER A 427 13.16 -22.97 -10.52
CA SER A 427 13.13 -21.70 -9.81
C SER A 427 12.36 -21.79 -8.50
N ASP A 428 13.05 -21.52 -7.40
CA ASP A 428 12.40 -21.47 -6.08
C ASP A 428 11.54 -20.22 -5.94
N LEU A 429 11.97 -19.08 -6.52
CA LEU A 429 11.13 -17.90 -6.65
C LEU A 429 9.81 -18.20 -7.39
N LEU A 430 9.86 -18.75 -8.61
CA LEU A 430 8.63 -18.98 -9.39
C LEU A 430 7.74 -20.05 -8.74
N ARG A 431 8.34 -21.06 -8.09
CA ARG A 431 7.59 -22.04 -7.29
C ARG A 431 6.90 -21.40 -6.10
N SER A 432 7.58 -20.50 -5.39
CA SER A 432 6.97 -19.73 -4.31
C SER A 432 5.84 -18.84 -4.83
N ILE A 433 6.00 -18.23 -6.02
CA ILE A 433 4.94 -17.42 -6.65
C ILE A 433 3.72 -18.30 -6.94
N TYR A 434 3.95 -19.47 -7.54
CA TYR A 434 2.89 -20.43 -7.81
C TYR A 434 2.13 -20.85 -6.54
N ASN A 435 2.85 -21.17 -5.46
CA ASN A 435 2.21 -21.57 -4.20
C ASN A 435 1.49 -20.41 -3.50
N ASN A 436 1.99 -19.19 -3.62
CA ASN A 436 1.29 -17.99 -3.16
C ASN A 436 -0.03 -17.79 -3.91
N VAL A 437 0.00 -17.83 -5.26
CA VAL A 437 -1.20 -17.74 -6.10
C VAL A 437 -2.20 -18.84 -5.77
N LEU A 438 -1.74 -20.09 -5.61
CA LEU A 438 -2.63 -21.19 -5.20
C LEU A 438 -3.28 -20.93 -3.85
N SER A 439 -2.53 -20.43 -2.87
CA SER A 439 -3.05 -20.10 -1.54
C SER A 439 -4.08 -18.97 -1.62
N GLY A 440 -3.80 -17.94 -2.41
CA GLY A 440 -4.73 -16.85 -2.72
C GLY A 440 -6.03 -17.35 -3.35
N VAL A 441 -5.96 -18.16 -4.40
CA VAL A 441 -7.15 -18.73 -5.08
C VAL A 441 -7.95 -19.63 -4.13
N LYS A 442 -7.29 -20.47 -3.33
CA LYS A 442 -7.97 -21.30 -2.30
C LYS A 442 -8.67 -20.43 -1.26
N SER A 443 -8.01 -19.37 -0.80
CA SER A 443 -8.57 -18.42 0.17
C SER A 443 -9.78 -17.68 -0.41
N PHE A 444 -9.71 -17.25 -1.67
CA PHE A 444 -10.84 -16.68 -2.42
C PHE A 444 -12.01 -17.66 -2.50
N LYS A 445 -11.78 -18.92 -2.93
CA LYS A 445 -12.82 -19.95 -2.99
C LYS A 445 -13.49 -20.19 -1.64
N ASN A 446 -12.71 -20.27 -0.57
CA ASN A 446 -13.22 -20.46 0.78
C ASN A 446 -14.02 -19.25 1.26
N THR A 447 -13.56 -18.03 0.96
CA THR A 447 -14.23 -16.78 1.35
C THR A 447 -15.61 -16.65 0.69
N PHE A 448 -15.69 -16.92 -0.62
CA PHE A 448 -16.94 -16.84 -1.38
C PHE A 448 -17.78 -18.13 -1.35
N GLY A 449 -17.28 -19.19 -0.70
CA GLY A 449 -17.93 -20.49 -0.64
C GLY A 449 -18.19 -21.08 -2.03
N ILE A 450 -17.19 -21.01 -2.91
CA ILE A 450 -17.20 -21.55 -4.28
C ILE A 450 -17.17 -23.07 -4.21
N ARG A 451 -18.07 -23.73 -4.96
CA ARG A 451 -18.13 -25.20 -5.06
C ARG A 451 -17.71 -25.67 -6.44
N LYS A 452 -17.47 -26.97 -6.62
CA LYS A 452 -17.26 -27.52 -7.97
C LYS A 452 -18.53 -27.41 -8.81
N SER A 453 -18.42 -26.76 -9.97
CA SER A 453 -19.55 -26.58 -10.88
C SER A 453 -19.79 -27.82 -11.73
N LYS A 454 -21.06 -28.13 -12.02
CA LYS A 454 -21.45 -29.20 -12.97
C LYS A 454 -21.65 -28.69 -14.40
N PHE A 455 -21.65 -27.37 -14.61
CA PHE A 455 -21.98 -26.75 -15.89
C PHE A 455 -20.75 -26.17 -16.56
N SER A 456 -20.72 -26.18 -17.89
CA SER A 456 -19.57 -25.77 -18.72
C SER A 456 -19.54 -24.29 -19.11
N TYR A 457 -20.49 -23.48 -18.65
CA TYR A 457 -20.65 -22.07 -19.01
C TYR A 457 -20.75 -21.10 -17.82
N PRO A 458 -21.51 -21.35 -16.73
CA PRO A 458 -21.57 -20.43 -15.59
C PRO A 458 -20.32 -20.53 -14.70
N LEU A 459 -19.98 -19.44 -14.00
CA LEU A 459 -19.26 -19.48 -12.72
C LEU A 459 -19.97 -20.45 -11.78
N SER A 460 -19.25 -21.04 -10.83
CA SER A 460 -19.92 -21.81 -9.78
C SER A 460 -20.82 -20.93 -8.93
N ALA A 461 -21.74 -21.56 -8.20
CA ALA A 461 -22.55 -20.90 -7.21
C ALA A 461 -21.68 -20.40 -6.06
N PHE A 462 -21.78 -19.12 -5.73
CA PHE A 462 -21.09 -18.54 -4.58
C PHE A 462 -22.04 -18.63 -3.40
N THR A 463 -21.76 -19.53 -2.46
CA THR A 463 -22.64 -19.69 -1.29
C THR A 463 -22.42 -18.61 -0.23
N GLY A 464 -21.28 -17.91 -0.28
CA GLY A 464 -20.87 -16.91 0.72
C GLY A 464 -20.65 -17.49 2.12
N SER A 465 -20.75 -18.81 2.27
CA SER A 465 -20.68 -19.52 3.54
C SER A 465 -19.27 -20.02 3.78
N ASN A 466 -18.69 -19.62 4.91
CA ASN A 466 -17.39 -20.07 5.37
C ASN A 466 -17.49 -20.38 6.87
N PRO A 467 -17.20 -21.61 7.32
CA PRO A 467 -17.30 -21.99 8.74
C PRO A 467 -16.42 -21.15 9.68
N SER A 468 -15.36 -20.53 9.16
CA SER A 468 -14.43 -19.71 9.92
C SER A 468 -14.84 -18.23 9.99
N LEU A 469 -15.96 -17.85 9.37
CA LEU A 469 -16.49 -16.48 9.35
C LEU A 469 -17.87 -16.46 10.00
N ASN A 470 -18.10 -15.44 10.83
CA ASN A 470 -19.33 -15.36 11.62
C ASN A 470 -20.58 -15.07 10.78
N LYS A 471 -20.40 -14.36 9.66
CA LYS A 471 -21.49 -13.92 8.78
C LYS A 471 -21.23 -14.35 7.33
N ASN A 472 -22.30 -14.80 6.68
CA ASN A 472 -22.31 -15.06 5.25
C ASN A 472 -22.25 -13.73 4.47
N ILE A 473 -21.43 -13.66 3.42
CA ILE A 473 -21.28 -12.45 2.58
C ILE A 473 -22.63 -11.98 2.03
N TRP A 474 -23.48 -12.91 1.61
CA TRP A 474 -24.77 -12.58 1.01
C TRP A 474 -25.82 -12.20 2.04
N ASP A 475 -25.73 -12.70 3.27
CA ASP A 475 -26.58 -12.22 4.36
C ASP A 475 -26.26 -10.76 4.68
N ILE A 476 -24.98 -10.36 4.65
CA ILE A 476 -24.56 -8.96 4.81
C ILE A 476 -25.07 -8.13 3.62
N ALA A 477 -24.89 -8.61 2.39
CA ALA A 477 -25.33 -7.92 1.19
C ALA A 477 -26.85 -7.65 1.20
N VAL A 478 -27.65 -8.64 1.59
CA VAL A 478 -29.12 -8.54 1.60
C VAL A 478 -29.64 -7.75 2.79
N ASN A 479 -29.18 -8.06 4.00
CA ASN A 479 -29.78 -7.52 5.23
C ASN A 479 -29.18 -6.17 5.64
N GLU A 480 -27.92 -5.91 5.29
CA GLU A 480 -27.19 -4.73 5.78
C GLU A 480 -26.85 -3.73 4.65
N ILE A 481 -26.51 -4.22 3.46
CA ILE A 481 -26.23 -3.37 2.28
C ILE A 481 -27.51 -3.07 1.49
N GLY A 482 -28.56 -3.90 1.63
CA GLY A 482 -29.89 -3.66 1.07
C GLY A 482 -30.15 -4.32 -0.30
N PHE A 483 -29.48 -5.43 -0.61
CA PHE A 483 -29.82 -6.22 -1.80
C PHE A 483 -31.21 -6.86 -1.63
N THR A 484 -32.21 -6.38 -2.36
CA THR A 484 -33.57 -6.97 -2.35
C THR A 484 -33.80 -7.88 -3.55
N ASP A 485 -34.29 -9.10 -3.29
CA ASP A 485 -34.57 -10.11 -4.32
C ASP A 485 -35.47 -9.59 -5.45
N GLY A 486 -35.15 -9.95 -6.70
CA GLY A 486 -36.02 -9.74 -7.86
C GLY A 486 -36.17 -8.31 -8.39
N LYS A 487 -35.35 -7.33 -7.97
CA LYS A 487 -35.39 -5.96 -8.53
C LYS A 487 -34.23 -5.67 -9.49
N LEU A 488 -34.58 -5.03 -10.61
CA LEU A 488 -33.74 -4.71 -11.76
C LEU A 488 -33.14 -3.30 -11.56
N PHE A 489 -31.84 -3.16 -11.26
CA PHE A 489 -31.28 -1.81 -11.02
C PHE A 489 -29.87 -1.58 -11.56
N TRP A 490 -29.75 -0.51 -12.35
CA TRP A 490 -28.53 0.10 -12.90
C TRP A 490 -27.55 0.59 -11.82
N TRP A 491 -28.05 1.04 -10.67
CA TRP A 491 -27.24 1.59 -9.58
C TRP A 491 -26.48 0.55 -8.73
N LEU A 492 -26.74 -0.74 -8.93
CA LEU A 492 -26.10 -1.80 -8.13
C LEU A 492 -24.78 -2.27 -8.69
N TYR A 493 -24.33 -1.74 -9.84
CA TYR A 493 -23.06 -2.16 -10.44
C TYR A 493 -21.88 -1.98 -9.50
N GLU A 494 -21.80 -0.79 -8.91
CA GLU A 494 -20.73 -0.46 -7.98
C GLU A 494 -20.90 -1.22 -6.67
N GLU A 495 -22.11 -1.35 -6.13
CA GLU A 495 -22.35 -2.14 -4.92
C GLU A 495 -22.02 -3.63 -5.10
N ILE A 496 -22.33 -4.21 -6.26
CA ILE A 496 -21.96 -5.59 -6.59
C ILE A 496 -20.44 -5.73 -6.71
N ASN A 497 -19.77 -4.81 -7.40
CA ASN A 497 -18.30 -4.79 -7.44
C ASN A 497 -17.70 -4.61 -6.05
N ASN A 498 -18.30 -3.79 -5.19
CA ASN A 498 -17.84 -3.55 -3.84
C ASN A 498 -18.01 -4.77 -2.93
N VAL A 499 -19.11 -5.52 -3.10
CA VAL A 499 -19.33 -6.80 -2.42
C VAL A 499 -18.35 -7.84 -2.91
N LEU A 500 -18.14 -7.95 -4.22
CA LEU A 500 -17.28 -8.96 -4.81
C LEU A 500 -15.78 -8.64 -4.65
N SER A 501 -15.37 -7.38 -4.63
CA SER A 501 -14.02 -6.96 -4.22
C SER A 501 -13.83 -6.89 -2.71
N LEU A 502 -14.90 -7.11 -1.92
CA LEU A 502 -14.91 -6.98 -0.45
C LEU A 502 -14.43 -5.60 0.06
N THR A 503 -14.61 -4.55 -0.75
CA THR A 503 -14.21 -3.17 -0.41
C THR A 503 -15.29 -2.44 0.40
N HIS A 504 -16.48 -3.02 0.54
CA HIS A 504 -17.50 -2.49 1.44
C HIS A 504 -17.04 -2.62 2.92
N SER A 505 -17.22 -1.57 3.72
CA SER A 505 -16.74 -1.51 5.12
C SER A 505 -17.25 -2.67 6.00
N LEU A 506 -18.49 -3.09 5.79
CA LEU A 506 -19.13 -4.25 6.45
C LEU A 506 -18.50 -5.61 6.08
N LEU A 507 -17.68 -5.69 5.03
CA LEU A 507 -17.03 -6.93 4.56
C LEU A 507 -15.54 -7.02 4.95
N LYS A 508 -15.08 -6.15 5.87
CA LYS A 508 -13.68 -6.09 6.31
C LYS A 508 -13.20 -7.40 6.93
N GLU A 509 -14.06 -8.14 7.63
CA GLU A 509 -13.71 -9.44 8.20
C GLU A 509 -13.36 -10.45 7.10
N GLN A 510 -14.17 -10.51 6.05
CA GLN A 510 -13.99 -11.40 4.90
C GLN A 510 -12.77 -11.00 4.08
N TYR A 511 -12.56 -9.70 3.86
CA TYR A 511 -11.36 -9.19 3.19
C TYR A 511 -10.08 -9.59 3.94
N ASN A 512 -10.04 -9.34 5.25
CA ASN A 512 -8.90 -9.70 6.09
C ASN A 512 -8.66 -11.22 6.14
N TYR A 513 -9.73 -12.01 6.17
CA TYR A 513 -9.65 -13.47 6.10
C TYR A 513 -9.02 -13.91 4.77
N LEU A 514 -9.48 -13.36 3.65
CA LEU A 514 -8.98 -13.68 2.32
C LEU A 514 -7.47 -13.38 2.23
N LEU A 515 -7.08 -12.17 2.61
CA LEU A 515 -5.69 -11.72 2.54
C LEU A 515 -4.78 -12.54 3.48
N LYS A 516 -5.17 -12.71 4.74
CA LYS A 516 -4.36 -13.42 5.74
C LYS A 516 -4.16 -14.89 5.38
N ASN A 517 -5.23 -15.61 5.05
CA ASN A 517 -5.14 -17.05 4.75
C ASN A 517 -4.57 -17.33 3.36
N GLY A 518 -4.73 -16.38 2.43
CA GLY A 518 -4.13 -16.47 1.10
C GLY A 518 -2.67 -16.04 1.06
N ASN A 519 -2.13 -15.47 2.14
CA ASN A 519 -0.86 -14.75 2.15
C ASN A 519 -0.77 -13.68 1.06
N GLN A 520 -1.81 -12.85 0.97
CA GLN A 520 -1.95 -11.82 -0.06
C GLN A 520 -1.91 -10.43 0.58
N ASP A 521 -1.35 -9.47 -0.15
CA ASP A 521 -1.43 -8.04 0.12
C ASP A 521 -2.50 -7.35 -0.72
N ASN A 522 -2.86 -7.93 -1.88
CA ASN A 522 -3.85 -7.36 -2.80
C ASN A 522 -4.96 -8.35 -3.14
N TYR A 523 -6.18 -7.81 -3.26
CA TYR A 523 -7.33 -8.53 -3.81
C TYR A 523 -8.23 -7.55 -4.56
N LYS A 524 -8.70 -7.96 -5.75
CA LYS A 524 -9.73 -7.25 -6.51
C LYS A 524 -10.57 -8.25 -7.28
N TRP A 525 -11.87 -7.99 -7.34
CA TRP A 525 -12.78 -8.67 -8.26
C TRP A 525 -13.85 -7.67 -8.68
N ASN A 526 -13.88 -7.32 -9.96
CA ASN A 526 -14.89 -6.41 -10.49
C ASN A 526 -15.24 -6.76 -11.93
N PHE A 527 -16.42 -6.34 -12.34
CA PHE A 527 -16.76 -6.29 -13.75
C PHE A 527 -15.99 -5.12 -14.39
N GLY A 528 -15.29 -5.34 -15.51
CA GLY A 528 -14.45 -4.32 -16.15
C GLY A 528 -15.23 -3.20 -16.86
N ARG A 529 -16.52 -3.40 -17.11
CA ARG A 529 -17.41 -2.43 -17.75
C ARG A 529 -18.70 -2.30 -16.97
N LYS A 530 -19.24 -1.08 -16.90
CA LYS A 530 -20.61 -0.84 -16.41
C LYS A 530 -21.56 -1.74 -17.17
N THR A 531 -22.15 -2.69 -16.45
CA THR A 531 -23.05 -3.70 -17.00
C THR A 531 -24.29 -3.78 -16.13
N TYR A 532 -25.42 -4.04 -16.77
CA TYR A 532 -26.71 -4.14 -16.11
C TYR A 532 -27.02 -5.59 -15.80
N PHE A 533 -27.27 -5.91 -14.54
CA PHE A 533 -27.58 -7.27 -14.12
C PHE A 533 -28.90 -7.34 -13.39
N THR A 534 -29.61 -8.43 -13.62
CA THR A 534 -30.64 -8.92 -12.72
C THR A 534 -29.99 -9.99 -11.84
N TYR A 535 -30.29 -9.96 -10.55
CA TYR A 535 -29.79 -10.96 -9.61
C TYR A 535 -30.96 -11.56 -8.84
N GLY A 536 -30.78 -12.81 -8.44
CA GLY A 536 -31.63 -13.50 -7.50
C GLY A 536 -30.81 -13.88 -6.27
N TYR A 537 -31.43 -13.76 -5.11
CA TYR A 537 -30.86 -14.28 -3.87
C TYR A 537 -31.73 -15.42 -3.36
N ARG A 538 -31.16 -16.62 -3.27
CA ARG A 538 -31.88 -17.77 -2.72
C ARG A 538 -31.57 -17.87 -1.22
N ASN A 539 -32.58 -17.74 -0.39
CA ASN A 539 -32.50 -17.97 1.06
C ASN A 539 -33.48 -19.06 1.48
N THR A 540 -33.01 -20.30 1.55
CA THR A 540 -33.75 -21.41 2.15
C THR A 540 -32.90 -22.05 3.24
N THR A 541 -33.53 -22.78 4.17
CA THR A 541 -32.89 -23.39 5.36
C THR A 541 -31.59 -24.14 5.04
N ASP A 542 -31.50 -24.74 3.85
CA ASP A 542 -30.34 -25.54 3.43
C ASP A 542 -29.53 -24.92 2.26
N LYS A 543 -29.97 -23.78 1.71
CA LYS A 543 -29.41 -23.20 0.47
C LYS A 543 -29.43 -21.68 0.53
N LYS A 544 -28.27 -21.10 0.78
CA LYS A 544 -27.97 -19.68 0.66
C LYS A 544 -27.02 -19.43 -0.51
N GLY A 545 -27.33 -18.46 -1.35
CA GLY A 545 -26.36 -17.94 -2.31
C GLY A 545 -26.94 -16.98 -3.31
N PHE A 546 -26.01 -16.22 -3.89
CA PHE A 546 -26.27 -15.22 -4.91
C PHE A 546 -26.10 -15.83 -6.29
N PHE A 547 -27.01 -15.49 -7.21
CA PHE A 547 -26.87 -15.81 -8.61
C PHE A 547 -27.35 -14.65 -9.47
N LEU A 548 -26.69 -14.41 -10.59
CA LEU A 548 -27.14 -13.43 -11.57
C LEU A 548 -28.05 -14.11 -12.60
N GLU A 549 -29.24 -13.56 -12.79
CA GLU A 549 -30.32 -14.13 -13.60
C GLU A 549 -30.28 -13.72 -15.07
N ALA A 550 -29.95 -12.46 -15.39
CA ALA A 550 -29.87 -11.95 -16.76
C ALA A 550 -29.04 -10.66 -16.86
N PHE A 551 -28.53 -10.36 -18.05
CA PHE A 551 -28.03 -9.02 -18.41
C PHE A 551 -29.12 -8.26 -19.18
N VAL A 552 -29.28 -6.96 -18.91
CA VAL A 552 -30.30 -6.14 -19.58
C VAL A 552 -29.70 -4.87 -20.16
N ALA A 553 -29.74 -4.75 -21.49
CA ALA A 553 -29.43 -3.56 -22.28
C ALA A 553 -27.95 -3.27 -22.57
N ASN A 554 -27.68 -3.21 -23.88
CA ASN A 554 -26.61 -2.45 -24.49
C ASN A 554 -27.15 -1.03 -24.79
N PRO A 555 -26.56 0.05 -24.22
CA PRO A 555 -27.01 1.44 -24.45
C PRO A 555 -27.06 1.84 -25.93
N SER A 556 -26.24 1.22 -26.79
CA SER A 556 -26.27 1.48 -28.24
C SER A 556 -27.49 0.93 -28.98
N LEU A 557 -28.37 0.19 -28.29
CA LEU A 557 -29.63 -0.34 -28.84
C LEU A 557 -30.87 0.37 -28.29
N GLU A 558 -30.68 1.50 -27.60
CA GLU A 558 -31.77 2.39 -27.18
C GLU A 558 -32.55 2.88 -28.42
N GLY A 559 -33.87 2.67 -28.43
CA GLY A 559 -34.76 3.01 -29.56
C GLY A 559 -34.96 1.91 -30.62
N VAL A 560 -34.23 0.79 -30.55
CA VAL A 560 -34.51 -0.38 -31.41
C VAL A 560 -35.65 -1.20 -30.78
N PRO A 561 -36.72 -1.56 -31.51
CA PRO A 561 -37.76 -2.46 -31.00
C PRO A 561 -37.14 -3.79 -30.52
N GLY A 562 -37.25 -4.08 -29.22
CA GLY A 562 -36.58 -5.21 -28.56
C GLY A 562 -35.11 -4.99 -28.17
N GLY A 563 -34.50 -3.85 -28.52
CA GLY A 563 -33.10 -3.52 -28.23
C GLY A 563 -32.76 -3.42 -26.73
N LEU A 564 -33.70 -2.96 -25.90
CA LEU A 564 -33.55 -2.94 -24.44
C LEU A 564 -33.43 -4.36 -23.83
N ALA A 565 -33.96 -5.38 -24.50
CA ALA A 565 -33.84 -6.77 -24.07
C ALA A 565 -32.57 -7.46 -24.61
N ALA A 566 -31.92 -6.88 -25.63
CA ALA A 566 -30.63 -7.35 -26.14
C ALA A 566 -29.52 -7.03 -25.12
N GLY A 567 -29.25 -8.00 -24.24
CA GLY A 567 -28.16 -7.96 -23.27
C GLY A 567 -26.77 -7.78 -23.91
N GLU A 568 -25.76 -7.67 -23.06
CA GLU A 568 -24.38 -7.44 -23.47
C GLU A 568 -23.79 -8.60 -24.29
N LYS A 569 -22.87 -8.28 -25.21
CA LYS A 569 -22.19 -9.32 -26.00
C LYS A 569 -21.15 -10.07 -25.18
N ALA A 570 -20.60 -9.41 -24.17
CA ALA A 570 -19.50 -9.89 -23.38
C ALA A 570 -19.52 -9.34 -21.97
N VAL A 571 -18.95 -10.11 -21.04
CA VAL A 571 -18.67 -9.66 -19.68
C VAL A 571 -17.18 -9.68 -19.48
N GLU A 572 -16.65 -8.58 -18.99
CA GLU A 572 -15.26 -8.47 -18.59
C GLU A 572 -15.19 -8.68 -17.07
N ILE A 573 -14.43 -9.67 -16.60
CA ILE A 573 -14.17 -9.91 -15.17
C ILE A 573 -12.69 -9.62 -14.93
N ASP A 574 -12.41 -8.55 -14.19
CA ASP A 574 -11.08 -8.23 -13.69
C ASP A 574 -10.90 -8.88 -12.31
N TYR A 575 -9.91 -9.76 -12.22
CA TYR A 575 -9.58 -10.52 -11.04
C TYR A 575 -8.09 -10.37 -10.71
N LYS A 576 -7.83 -9.93 -9.48
CA LYS A 576 -6.48 -9.66 -9.00
C LYS A 576 -6.22 -10.31 -7.65
N LEU A 577 -5.07 -10.96 -7.56
CA LEU A 577 -4.34 -11.37 -6.37
C LEU A 577 -2.87 -10.95 -6.54
N ASP A 578 -2.03 -11.17 -5.54
CA ASP A 578 -0.59 -11.06 -5.73
C ASP A 578 -0.13 -12.07 -6.80
N PHE A 579 0.67 -11.59 -7.75
CA PHE A 579 1.17 -12.37 -8.89
C PHE A 579 0.11 -12.96 -9.83
N LEU A 580 -1.16 -12.57 -9.71
CA LEU A 580 -2.24 -12.97 -10.60
C LEU A 580 -3.11 -11.76 -10.93
N ASN A 581 -3.04 -11.26 -12.16
CA ASN A 581 -3.79 -10.09 -12.60
C ASN A 581 -4.41 -10.38 -13.96
N LEU A 582 -5.69 -10.71 -13.97
CA LEU A 582 -6.37 -11.33 -15.09
C LEU A 582 -7.63 -10.57 -15.47
N ILE A 583 -7.81 -10.37 -16.77
CA ILE A 583 -9.06 -9.89 -17.34
C ILE A 583 -9.65 -11.03 -18.17
N PHE A 584 -10.79 -11.56 -17.74
CA PHE A 584 -11.52 -12.59 -18.48
C PHE A 584 -12.63 -11.95 -19.29
N ASN A 585 -12.56 -12.09 -20.61
CA ASN A 585 -13.68 -11.77 -21.48
C ASN A 585 -14.55 -13.02 -21.69
N SER A 586 -15.79 -12.94 -21.23
CA SER A 586 -16.80 -13.98 -21.46
C SER A 586 -17.65 -13.59 -22.67
N TYR A 587 -17.22 -13.99 -23.85
CA TYR A 587 -18.02 -13.92 -25.08
C TYR A 587 -18.86 -15.21 -25.22
N ASP A 588 -20.08 -15.08 -25.72
CA ASP A 588 -21.07 -16.15 -25.96
C ASP A 588 -21.78 -16.74 -24.74
N GLY A 589 -23.04 -16.33 -24.61
CA GLY A 589 -24.01 -16.78 -23.61
C GLY A 589 -25.09 -15.74 -23.26
N TRP A 590 -24.90 -14.49 -23.68
CA TRP A 590 -25.49 -13.36 -22.95
C TRP A 590 -26.44 -12.50 -23.79
N ARG A 591 -26.68 -12.90 -25.04
CA ARG A 591 -27.54 -12.19 -26.01
C ARG A 591 -28.96 -12.74 -26.00
N TRP A 592 -29.93 -11.84 -25.83
CA TRP A 592 -31.29 -12.03 -26.28
C TRP A 592 -31.31 -11.86 -27.80
N GLN A 593 -31.55 -12.94 -28.55
CA GLN A 593 -31.81 -12.88 -29.99
C GLN A 593 -33.31 -13.09 -30.24
N PRO A 594 -34.03 -12.09 -30.79
CA PRO A 594 -35.35 -12.33 -31.35
C PRO A 594 -35.18 -13.17 -32.62
N ALA A 595 -35.74 -14.38 -32.65
CA ALA A 595 -35.78 -15.24 -33.83
C ALA A 595 -36.90 -14.85 -34.82
N GLY A 596 -37.66 -13.79 -34.49
CA GLY A 596 -38.75 -13.19 -35.25
C GLY A 596 -39.42 -12.09 -34.42
N SER A 597 -40.42 -11.40 -34.95
CA SER A 597 -41.13 -10.31 -34.24
C SER A 597 -41.76 -10.74 -32.91
N ASN A 598 -42.02 -12.04 -32.72
CA ASN A 598 -42.70 -12.59 -31.53
C ASN A 598 -42.02 -13.83 -30.91
N VAL A 599 -40.81 -14.23 -31.34
CA VAL A 599 -40.16 -15.46 -30.83
C VAL A 599 -38.85 -15.13 -30.15
N ILE A 600 -38.79 -15.43 -28.85
CA ILE A 600 -37.64 -15.20 -27.98
C ILE A 600 -36.82 -16.50 -27.91
N GLN A 601 -35.55 -16.46 -28.32
CA GLN A 601 -34.63 -17.57 -28.09
C GLN A 601 -33.67 -17.19 -26.96
N ARG A 602 -33.78 -17.90 -25.83
CA ARG A 602 -32.94 -17.72 -24.65
C ARG A 602 -31.81 -18.75 -24.70
N ASN A 603 -30.57 -18.31 -24.88
CA ASN A 603 -29.43 -19.15 -24.55
C ASN A 603 -29.32 -19.15 -23.03
N GLY A 604 -29.78 -20.23 -22.38
CA GLY A 604 -29.99 -20.34 -20.93
C GLY A 604 -28.72 -20.37 -20.07
N THR A 605 -27.71 -19.58 -20.39
CA THR A 605 -26.48 -19.48 -19.61
C THR A 605 -26.66 -18.43 -18.52
N ARG A 606 -26.78 -18.88 -17.27
CA ARG A 606 -26.63 -18.04 -16.07
C ARG A 606 -25.16 -17.67 -15.90
N ILE A 607 -24.85 -16.56 -15.23
CA ILE A 607 -23.44 -16.22 -14.90
C ILE A 607 -22.96 -17.04 -13.72
N PHE A 608 -23.84 -17.27 -12.74
CA PHE A 608 -23.59 -18.13 -11.60
C PHE A 608 -24.49 -19.37 -11.69
N GLU A 609 -23.93 -20.52 -11.38
CA GLU A 609 -24.71 -21.72 -11.13
C GLU A 609 -25.68 -21.41 -9.98
N ARG A 610 -26.95 -21.81 -10.15
CA ARG A 610 -27.93 -21.64 -9.07
C ARG A 610 -27.53 -22.60 -7.95
N VAL A 611 -27.51 -22.13 -6.71
CA VAL A 611 -27.39 -23.04 -5.55
C VAL A 611 -28.62 -23.97 -5.57
N THR A 612 -28.45 -25.20 -6.06
CA THR A 612 -29.57 -26.11 -6.34
C THR A 612 -30.08 -26.81 -5.11
#